data_AF-A0A497ENS6-F1
#
_entry.id   AF-A0A497ENS6-F1
#
_cell.length_a   1.000
_cell.length_b   1.000
_cell.length_c   1.000
_cell.angle_alpha   90.00
_cell.angle_beta   90.00
_cell.angle_gamma   90.00
#
_symmetry.space_group_name_H-M   'P 1'
#
loop_
_entity.id
_entity.type
_entity.pdbx_description
1 polymer ?
#
loop_
_entity_poly.entity_id
_entity_poly.type
_entity_poly.pdbx_seq_one_letter_code
_entity_poly.pdbx_strand_id
1 'polypeptide(L)'
;IKSRMPDGSPKYIEVKASKGEWSIRLTKAEYRFILDNPERTYVYVIANALKDPELHVVPGKSLKDMIPEITLETFDWKSRTQLRWKPLG
;
A
#
# COMPACT_ATOMS: atom_id res chain seq x y z
N ILE A 1 -14.81 -11.24 -4.38
CA ILE A 1 -14.94 -9.77 -4.29
C ILE A 1 -14.21 -9.16 -5.48
N LYS A 2 -14.87 -8.39 -6.36
CA LYS A 2 -14.20 -7.67 -7.45
C LYS A 2 -14.01 -6.22 -7.02
N SER A 3 -12.76 -5.77 -6.89
CA SER A 3 -12.44 -4.39 -6.55
C SER A 3 -12.44 -3.54 -7.83
N ARG A 4 -13.27 -2.49 -7.86
CA ARG A 4 -13.38 -1.57 -9.00
C ARG A 4 -13.26 -0.13 -8.51
N MET A 5 -12.75 0.71 -9.40
CA MET A 5 -12.81 2.16 -9.26
C MET A 5 -14.27 2.65 -9.48
N PRO A 6 -14.62 3.89 -9.10
CA PRO A 6 -15.97 4.44 -9.33
C PRO A 6 -16.40 4.44 -10.79
N ASP A 7 -15.45 4.55 -11.72
CA ASP A 7 -15.67 4.49 -13.17
C ASP A 7 -15.84 3.05 -13.71
N GLY A 8 -15.83 2.04 -12.84
CA GLY A 8 -15.95 0.62 -13.20
C GLY A 8 -14.64 -0.04 -13.65
N SER A 9 -13.55 0.71 -13.82
CA SER A 9 -12.24 0.15 -14.16
C SER A 9 -11.66 -0.72 -13.03
N PRO A 10 -10.72 -1.63 -13.32
CA PRO A 10 -10.10 -2.45 -12.29
C PRO A 10 -9.37 -1.61 -11.24
N LYS A 11 -9.54 -1.95 -9.95
CA LYS A 11 -8.73 -1.44 -8.85
C LYS A 11 -7.73 -2.52 -8.44
N TYR A 12 -6.44 -2.23 -8.60
CA TYR A 12 -5.35 -3.16 -8.27
C TYR A 12 -4.91 -2.93 -6.82
N ILE A 13 -4.73 -4.02 -6.09
CA ILE A 13 -4.37 -4.00 -4.66
C ILE A 13 -3.17 -4.91 -4.46
N GLU A 14 -2.08 -4.34 -3.96
CA GLU A 14 -0.92 -5.08 -3.44
C GLU A 14 -1.00 -5.06 -1.91
N VAL A 15 -0.80 -6.21 -1.26
CA VAL A 15 -0.93 -6.31 0.21
C VAL A 15 0.43 -6.66 0.82
N LYS A 16 0.89 -5.84 1.77
CA LYS A 16 2.08 -6.08 2.59
C LYS A 16 1.69 -6.09 4.06
N ALA A 17 2.19 -7.06 4.81
CA ALA A 17 1.92 -7.17 6.24
C ALA A 17 3.22 -7.34 7.02
N SER A 18 3.28 -6.71 8.19
CA SER A 18 4.41 -6.82 9.11
C SER A 18 3.93 -7.08 10.54
N LYS A 19 4.77 -7.77 11.33
CA LYS A 19 4.45 -8.08 12.73
C LYS A 19 4.39 -6.82 13.62
N GLY A 20 5.13 -5.78 13.25
CA GLY A 20 5.12 -4.45 13.87
C GLY A 20 5.02 -3.35 12.80
N GLU A 21 5.47 -2.15 13.12
CA GLU A 21 5.57 -1.03 12.17
C GLU A 21 6.92 -1.02 11.47
N TRP A 22 7.07 -1.84 10.43
CA TRP A 22 8.34 -2.04 9.73
C TRP A 22 8.29 -1.49 8.31
N SER A 23 9.47 -1.29 7.74
CA SER A 23 9.65 -1.03 6.33
C SER A 23 9.12 -2.22 5.53
N ILE A 24 8.45 -1.95 4.41
CA ILE A 24 7.89 -2.98 3.54
C ILE A 24 8.66 -3.04 2.24
N ARG A 25 8.83 -4.25 1.68
CA ARG A 25 9.51 -4.44 0.40
C ARG A 25 8.51 -4.71 -0.70
N LEU A 26 8.57 -3.93 -1.77
CA LEU A 26 7.93 -4.17 -3.05
C LEU A 26 8.91 -4.91 -3.95
N THR A 27 8.50 -6.00 -4.59
CA THR A 27 9.33 -6.62 -5.63
C THR A 27 9.49 -5.65 -6.82
N LYS A 28 10.55 -5.84 -7.62
CA LYS A 28 10.75 -5.03 -8.83
C LYS A 28 9.54 -5.07 -9.78
N ALA A 29 8.87 -6.22 -9.88
CA ALA A 29 7.68 -6.39 -10.70
C ALA A 29 6.47 -5.63 -10.14
N GLU A 30 6.23 -5.73 -8.83
CA GLU A 30 5.16 -4.97 -8.15
C GLU A 30 5.37 -3.46 -8.29
N TYR A 31 6.59 -2.99 -8.03
CA TYR A 31 6.93 -1.57 -8.17
C TYR A 31 6.73 -1.10 -9.60
N ARG A 32 7.19 -1.88 -10.59
CA ARG A 32 6.98 -1.55 -12.00
C ARG A 32 5.50 -1.48 -12.36
N PHE A 33 4.71 -2.44 -11.89
CA PHE A 33 3.27 -2.46 -12.13
C PHE A 33 2.56 -1.23 -11.55
N ILE A 34 2.96 -0.81 -10.34
CA ILE A 34 2.46 0.42 -9.70
C ILE A 34 2.79 1.65 -10.57
N LEU A 35 4.02 1.76 -11.05
CA LEU A 35 4.45 2.89 -11.90
C LEU A 35 3.72 2.94 -13.25
N ASP A 36 3.39 1.78 -13.81
CA ASP A 36 2.64 1.68 -15.06
C ASP A 36 1.12 1.93 -14.84
N ASN A 37 0.61 1.78 -13.61
CA ASN A 37 -0.82 1.96 -13.25
C ASN A 37 -1.06 2.78 -11.96
N PRO A 38 -0.50 3.99 -11.82
CA PRO A 38 -0.42 4.70 -10.54
C PRO A 38 -1.79 5.13 -9.98
N GLU A 39 -2.72 5.55 -10.84
CA GLU A 39 -4.05 6.01 -10.42
C GLU A 39 -5.00 4.89 -9.98
N ARG A 40 -4.68 3.64 -10.36
CA ARG A 40 -5.54 2.47 -10.15
C ARG A 40 -4.95 1.45 -9.18
N THR A 41 -3.71 1.65 -8.75
CA THR A 41 -3.00 0.74 -7.83
C THR A 41 -2.97 1.30 -6.42
N TYR A 42 -3.14 0.44 -5.43
CA TYR A 42 -3.10 0.79 -4.02
C TYR A 42 -2.27 -0.26 -3.27
N VAL A 43 -1.39 0.19 -2.37
CA VAL A 43 -0.63 -0.69 -1.48
C VAL A 43 -1.31 -0.67 -0.11
N TYR A 44 -1.73 -1.84 0.35
CA TYR A 44 -2.39 -2.05 1.63
C TYR A 44 -1.34 -2.56 2.61
N VAL A 45 -0.97 -1.72 3.56
CA VAL A 45 0.04 -2.02 4.58
C VAL A 45 -0.67 -2.38 5.88
N ILE A 46 -0.55 -3.64 6.30
CA ILE A 46 -1.08 -4.13 7.57
C ILE A 46 0.05 -4.09 8.60
N ALA A 47 0.02 -3.07 9.46
CA ALA A 47 0.95 -2.92 10.58
C ALA A 47 0.45 -3.70 11.79
N ASN A 48 1.36 -4.06 12.70
CA ASN A 48 1.05 -4.71 13.99
C ASN A 48 0.17 -5.96 13.86
N ALA A 49 0.34 -6.73 12.78
CA ALA A 49 -0.63 -7.72 12.29
C ALA A 49 -1.01 -8.81 13.30
N LEU A 50 -0.16 -9.11 14.29
CA LEU A 50 -0.35 -10.20 15.26
C LEU A 50 -0.90 -9.75 16.62
N LYS A 51 -1.12 -8.46 16.85
CA LYS A 51 -1.56 -7.95 18.15
C LYS A 51 -2.71 -6.96 18.01
N ASP A 52 -2.43 -5.85 17.34
CA ASP A 52 -3.33 -4.71 17.26
C ASP A 52 -3.30 -4.16 15.84
N PRO A 53 -3.88 -4.90 14.88
CA PRO A 53 -3.63 -4.69 13.47
C PRO A 53 -4.22 -3.38 12.99
N GLU A 54 -3.47 -2.68 12.14
CA GLU A 54 -3.91 -1.45 11.49
C GLU A 54 -3.67 -1.54 10.00
N LEU A 55 -4.67 -1.17 9.20
CA LEU A 55 -4.57 -1.08 7.76
C LEU A 55 -4.27 0.37 7.35
N HIS A 56 -3.23 0.53 6.56
CA HIS A 56 -2.86 1.77 5.89
C HIS A 56 -3.00 1.59 4.37
N VAL A 57 -3.81 2.43 3.74
CA VAL A 57 -4.00 2.42 2.29
C VAL A 57 -3.15 3.52 1.67
N VAL A 58 -2.16 3.13 0.87
CA VAL A 58 -1.21 4.02 0.19
C VAL A 58 -1.54 4.04 -1.31
N PRO A 59 -1.91 5.20 -1.89
CA PRO A 59 -2.19 5.31 -3.33
C PRO A 59 -0.91 5.13 -4.16
N GLY A 60 -0.95 4.33 -5.23
CA GLY A 60 0.19 4.08 -6.10
C GLY A 60 0.80 5.35 -6.71
N LYS A 61 -0.05 6.33 -7.07
CA LYS A 61 0.39 7.65 -7.55
C LYS A 61 1.29 8.39 -6.57
N SER A 62 1.15 8.16 -5.27
CA SER A 62 2.01 8.78 -4.26
C SER A 62 3.42 8.17 -4.26
N LEU A 63 3.64 7.03 -4.91
CA LEU A 63 4.92 6.34 -4.98
C LEU A 63 5.70 6.63 -6.27
N LYS A 64 5.08 7.33 -7.24
CA LYS A 64 5.66 7.59 -8.57
C LYS A 64 6.96 8.39 -8.53
N ASP A 65 7.08 9.30 -7.56
CA ASP A 65 8.23 10.20 -7.41
C ASP A 65 9.31 9.62 -6.48
N MET A 66 9.12 8.41 -5.95
CA MET A 66 10.18 7.73 -5.22
C MET A 66 11.23 7.23 -6.22
N ILE A 67 12.45 7.75 -6.08
CA ILE A 67 13.66 7.13 -6.67
C ILE A 67 13.62 5.65 -6.25
N PRO A 68 13.89 4.68 -7.14
CA PRO A 68 13.45 3.30 -6.98
C PRO A 68 14.09 2.60 -5.76
N GLU A 69 13.51 2.84 -4.59
CA GLU A 69 13.71 2.04 -3.41
C GLU A 69 12.60 0.99 -3.40
N ILE A 70 13.03 -0.25 -3.60
CA ILE A 70 12.24 -1.48 -3.43
C ILE A 70 11.72 -1.55 -1.98
N THR A 71 12.28 -0.76 -1.06
CA THR A 71 11.84 -0.63 0.33
C THR A 71 11.07 0.68 0.50
N LEU A 72 9.87 0.60 1.06
CA LEU A 72 9.17 1.76 1.61
C LEU A 72 9.45 1.79 3.11
N GLU A 73 10.16 2.81 3.58
CA GLU A 73 10.43 2.98 5.00
C GLU A 73 9.16 3.31 5.77
N THR A 74 9.15 3.00 7.08
CA THR A 74 7.98 3.21 7.94
C THR A 74 7.42 4.63 7.85
N PHE A 75 8.30 5.63 7.79
CA PHE A 75 7.90 7.02 7.65
C PHE A 75 7.24 7.32 6.29
N ASP A 76 7.77 6.75 5.20
CA ASP A 76 7.28 7.01 3.84
C ASP A 76 5.86 6.49 3.63
N TRP A 77 5.60 5.23 3.98
CA TRP A 77 4.26 4.67 3.75
C TRP A 77 3.23 5.25 4.73
N LYS A 78 3.64 5.64 5.94
CA LYS A 78 2.75 6.34 6.89
C LYS A 78 2.38 7.73 6.40
N SER A 79 3.35 8.53 5.98
CA SER A 79 3.10 9.91 5.50
C SER A 79 2.24 9.95 4.24
N ARG A 80 2.26 8.88 3.44
CA ARG A 80 1.47 8.72 2.20
C ARG A 80 0.15 7.96 2.40
N THR A 81 -0.18 7.58 3.63
CA THR A 81 -1.44 6.89 3.94
C THR A 81 -2.62 7.82 3.64
N GLN A 82 -3.49 7.39 2.73
CA GLN A 82 -4.75 8.09 2.45
C GLN A 82 -5.85 7.69 3.43
N LEU A 83 -5.89 6.41 3.81
CA LEU A 83 -6.88 5.87 4.73
C LEU A 83 -6.17 4.98 5.75
N ARG A 84 -6.43 5.24 7.03
CA ARG A 84 -6.08 4.35 8.13
C ARG A 84 -7.36 3.71 8.67
N TRP A 85 -7.33 2.42 8.87
CA TRP A 85 -8.43 1.65 9.45
C TRP A 85 -7.93 0.68 10.50
N LYS A 86 -8.76 0.41 11.50
CA LYS A 86 -8.48 -0.51 12.60
C LYS A 86 -9.74 -1.33 12.91
N PRO A 87 -9.65 -2.63 13.22
CA PRO A 87 -10.79 -3.39 13.69
C PRO A 87 -11.34 -2.80 14.99
N LEU A 88 -12.66 -2.82 15.14
CA LEU A 88 -13.29 -2.59 16.45
C LEU A 88 -13.00 -3.83 17.30
N GLY A 89 -12.29 -3.63 18.41
CA GLY A 89 -11.99 -4.68 19.39
C GLY A 89 -13.20 -5.09 20.22
#